data_AF-A0A7S1G0U2-F1
#
_entry.id   AF-A0A7S1G0U2-F1
#
_cell.length_a   1.000
_cell.length_b   1.000
_cell.length_c   1.000
_cell.angle_alpha   90.00
_cell.angle_beta   90.00
_cell.angle_gamma   90.00
#
_symmetry.space_group_name_H-M   'P 1'
#
loop_
_entity.id
_entity.type
_entity.pdbx_description
1 polymer ?
#
loop_
_entity_poly.entity_id
_entity_poly.type
_entity_poly.pdbx_seq_one_letter_code
_entity_poly.pdbx_strand_id
1 'polypeptide(L)'
;MDNIGDHIVVGAPSNDGKGAKYAESGHVRVLAFKNGKWKQLGKDIDGESGNDYFGYSVDVNGDGTRIVVGAPHYDEAGFDDYYSFGTGNVRIFEYDSTEKEWVQLGLSLTGLEEMHYFGSSVSMSFDGNRIVVGASGAAEGFVSVYEYNETEGNFRQLGNKIDGKIEKRYDNFKRLSVAISGDGNRIVVGDRYYDRGPDVDNADGADADTDDGVTD
;
A
#
# COMPACT_ATOMS: atom_id res chain seq x y z
N MET A 1 6.54 9.02 -9.03
CA MET A 1 7.49 9.76 -9.88
C MET A 1 8.62 10.17 -8.95
N ASP A 2 9.86 10.10 -9.39
CA ASP A 2 10.99 10.50 -8.56
C ASP A 2 11.05 12.03 -8.34
N ASN A 3 12.01 12.50 -7.55
CA ASN A 3 12.03 13.89 -7.10
C ASN A 3 12.43 14.89 -8.19
N ILE A 4 13.19 14.46 -9.21
CA ILE A 4 13.55 15.31 -10.36
C ILE A 4 12.56 15.18 -11.51
N GLY A 5 11.60 14.25 -11.41
CA GLY A 5 10.48 14.11 -12.33
C GLY A 5 10.83 13.37 -13.62
N ASP A 6 11.93 12.63 -13.67
CA ASP A 6 12.38 11.91 -14.85
C ASP A 6 12.22 10.39 -14.75
N HIS A 7 11.81 9.84 -13.60
CA HIS A 7 11.38 8.44 -13.48
C HIS A 7 9.91 8.32 -13.04
N ILE A 8 9.16 7.46 -13.72
CA ILE A 8 7.78 7.08 -13.34
C ILE A 8 7.70 5.57 -13.21
N VAL A 9 7.07 5.12 -12.13
CA VAL A 9 6.68 3.72 -11.94
C VAL A 9 5.17 3.61 -12.17
N VAL A 10 4.76 2.64 -12.98
CA VAL A 10 3.36 2.38 -13.33
C VAL A 10 3.03 0.94 -12.96
N GLY A 11 2.13 0.76 -12.01
CA GLY A 11 1.53 -0.53 -11.73
C GLY A 11 0.32 -0.80 -12.62
N ALA A 12 0.17 -2.04 -13.07
CA ALA A 12 -1.07 -2.54 -13.67
C ALA A 12 -1.44 -3.86 -12.98
N PRO A 13 -2.13 -3.79 -11.82
CA PRO A 13 -2.34 -4.93 -10.94
C PRO A 13 -3.22 -6.03 -11.52
N SER A 14 -4.09 -5.72 -12.48
CA SER A 14 -4.94 -6.72 -13.16
C SER A 14 -4.33 -7.22 -14.48
N ASN A 15 -3.05 -6.94 -14.75
CA ASN A 15 -2.39 -7.47 -15.93
C ASN A 15 -2.04 -8.95 -15.73
N ASP A 16 -2.31 -9.78 -16.73
CA ASP A 16 -2.07 -11.23 -16.65
C ASP A 16 -0.59 -11.62 -16.74
N GLY A 17 0.33 -10.66 -16.91
CA GLY A 17 1.79 -10.79 -16.85
C GLY A 17 2.35 -11.90 -17.75
N LYS A 18 2.29 -13.15 -17.25
CA LYS A 18 2.79 -14.40 -17.85
C LYS A 18 1.72 -15.24 -18.58
N GLY A 19 0.49 -14.73 -18.74
CA GLY A 19 -0.60 -15.36 -19.51
C GLY A 19 -1.69 -16.00 -18.62
N ALA A 20 -2.72 -16.59 -19.23
CA ALA A 20 -4.00 -16.95 -18.57
C ALA A 20 -3.93 -17.85 -17.31
N LYS A 21 -2.81 -18.55 -17.07
CA LYS A 21 -2.57 -19.30 -15.82
C LYS A 21 -2.27 -18.38 -14.62
N TYR A 22 -1.86 -17.15 -14.90
CA TYR A 22 -1.47 -16.10 -13.96
C TYR A 22 -2.37 -14.87 -14.14
N ALA A 23 -3.66 -15.10 -14.39
CA ALA A 23 -4.63 -14.03 -14.54
C ALA A 23 -4.53 -13.09 -13.33
N GLU A 24 -4.52 -11.79 -13.58
CA GLU A 24 -4.43 -10.76 -12.51
C GLU A 24 -3.19 -10.88 -11.61
N SER A 25 -2.11 -11.50 -12.10
CA SER A 25 -0.82 -11.54 -11.39
C SER A 25 -0.23 -10.16 -11.17
N GLY A 26 -0.53 -9.23 -12.06
CA GLY A 26 -0.11 -7.85 -12.03
C GLY A 26 1.28 -7.64 -12.64
N HIS A 27 1.54 -6.40 -13.05
CA HIS A 27 2.84 -6.00 -13.59
C HIS A 27 3.22 -4.59 -13.13
N VAL A 28 4.51 -4.31 -13.16
CA VAL A 28 5.06 -2.96 -13.00
C VAL A 28 5.98 -2.62 -14.16
N ARG A 29 5.88 -1.39 -14.64
CA ARG A 29 6.78 -0.79 -15.62
C ARG A 29 7.39 0.49 -15.10
N VAL A 30 8.70 0.64 -15.33
CA VAL A 30 9.40 1.89 -15.05
C VAL A 30 9.73 2.61 -16.35
N LEU A 31 9.49 3.92 -16.40
CA LEU A 31 9.82 4.78 -17.52
C LEU A 31 10.78 5.88 -17.07
N ALA A 32 11.79 6.14 -17.89
CA ALA A 32 12.70 7.27 -17.76
C ALA A 32 12.45 8.31 -18.86
N PHE A 33 12.48 9.59 -18.53
CA PHE A 33 12.33 10.68 -19.49
C PHE A 33 13.68 11.02 -20.12
N LYS A 34 13.87 10.62 -21.39
CA LYS A 34 15.12 10.83 -22.13
C LYS A 34 14.85 11.46 -23.48
N ASN A 35 15.53 12.58 -23.78
CA ASN A 35 15.43 13.32 -25.04
C ASN A 35 13.99 13.72 -25.40
N GLY A 36 13.25 14.26 -24.44
CA GLY A 36 11.88 14.74 -24.65
C GLY A 36 10.82 13.64 -24.75
N LYS A 37 11.15 12.38 -24.40
CA LYS A 37 10.24 11.23 -24.50
C LYS A 37 10.39 10.30 -23.30
N TRP A 38 9.27 9.76 -22.84
CA TRP A 38 9.26 8.63 -21.90
C TRP A 38 9.70 7.37 -22.62
N LYS A 39 10.69 6.68 -22.06
CA LYS A 39 11.19 5.40 -22.54
C LYS A 39 11.23 4.42 -21.39
N GLN A 40 10.84 3.18 -21.65
CA GLN A 40 10.93 2.14 -20.64
C GLN A 40 12.39 1.94 -20.18
N LEU A 41 12.57 1.78 -18.87
CA LEU A 41 13.84 1.52 -18.20
C LEU A 41 13.82 0.10 -17.64
N GLY A 42 14.60 -0.79 -18.25
CA GLY A 42 14.60 -2.24 -17.94
C GLY A 42 13.40 -2.99 -18.51
N LYS A 43 13.34 -4.31 -18.30
CA LYS A 43 12.15 -5.10 -18.63
C LYS A 43 10.99 -4.80 -17.68
N ASP A 44 9.83 -5.27 -18.06
CA ASP A 44 8.67 -5.31 -17.18
C ASP A 44 8.96 -6.22 -15.97
N ILE A 45 8.37 -5.88 -14.83
CA ILE A 45 8.46 -6.65 -13.59
C ILE A 45 7.09 -7.30 -13.37
N ASP A 46 7.03 -8.62 -13.56
CA ASP A 46 5.77 -9.37 -13.46
C ASP A 46 5.52 -9.90 -12.05
N GLY A 47 4.26 -10.06 -11.70
CA GLY A 47 3.80 -10.86 -10.58
C GLY A 47 4.28 -12.31 -10.67
N GLU A 48 4.30 -12.99 -9.53
CA GLU A 48 4.75 -14.38 -9.43
C GLU A 48 3.59 -15.38 -9.49
N SER A 49 2.44 -15.03 -8.91
CA SER A 49 1.22 -15.84 -8.90
C SER A 49 0.02 -15.03 -9.42
N GLY A 50 -1.03 -15.73 -9.89
CA GLY A 50 -2.29 -15.08 -10.26
C GLY A 50 -3.00 -14.50 -9.04
N ASN A 51 -3.91 -13.55 -9.24
CA ASN A 51 -4.72 -12.92 -8.20
C ASN A 51 -3.94 -12.19 -7.07
N ASP A 52 -2.62 -12.02 -7.18
CA ASP A 52 -1.81 -11.29 -6.18
C ASP A 52 -1.98 -9.76 -6.28
N TYR A 53 -2.41 -9.28 -7.45
CA TYR A 53 -2.51 -7.85 -7.78
C TYR A 53 -1.16 -7.11 -7.63
N PHE A 54 -0.05 -7.70 -8.09
CA PHE A 54 1.26 -7.07 -8.02
C PHE A 54 1.29 -5.75 -8.80
N GLY A 55 1.80 -4.69 -8.18
CA GLY A 55 1.72 -3.34 -8.74
C GLY A 55 0.47 -2.58 -8.30
N TYR A 56 -0.25 -3.06 -7.28
CA TYR A 56 -1.38 -2.34 -6.70
C TYR A 56 -0.97 -0.98 -6.12
N SER A 57 0.15 -0.98 -5.39
CA SER A 57 0.78 0.22 -4.88
C SER A 57 2.24 0.22 -5.30
N VAL A 58 2.76 1.40 -5.67
CA VAL A 58 4.14 1.57 -6.12
C VAL A 58 4.70 2.89 -5.62
N ASP A 59 5.99 2.91 -5.35
CA ASP A 59 6.75 4.14 -5.10
C ASP A 59 8.19 4.01 -5.61
N VAL A 60 8.89 5.15 -5.74
CA VAL A 60 10.26 5.24 -6.24
C VAL A 60 11.08 6.21 -5.39
N ASN A 61 12.35 5.86 -5.14
CA ASN A 61 13.24 6.74 -4.39
C ASN A 61 13.66 7.99 -5.18
N GLY A 62 14.39 8.88 -4.53
CA GLY A 62 14.71 10.22 -5.04
C GLY A 62 15.54 10.25 -6.33
N ASP A 63 16.35 9.23 -6.58
CA ASP A 63 17.23 9.11 -7.75
C ASP A 63 16.74 8.11 -8.81
N GLY A 64 15.56 7.51 -8.60
CA GLY A 64 14.97 6.57 -9.55
C GLY A 64 15.63 5.19 -9.61
N THR A 65 16.54 4.86 -8.68
CA THR A 65 17.29 3.59 -8.70
C THR A 65 16.62 2.47 -7.90
N ARG A 66 15.69 2.80 -7.00
CA ARG A 66 14.93 1.83 -6.21
C ARG A 66 13.43 2.06 -6.33
N ILE A 67 12.69 0.96 -6.40
CA ILE A 67 11.24 0.98 -6.39
C ILE A 67 10.72 0.01 -5.33
N VAL A 68 9.55 0.31 -4.78
CA VAL A 68 8.79 -0.59 -3.92
C VAL A 68 7.44 -0.87 -4.57
N VAL A 69 7.00 -2.12 -4.47
CA VAL A 69 5.79 -2.61 -5.11
C VAL A 69 5.00 -3.50 -4.16
N GLY A 70 3.73 -3.18 -3.93
CA GLY A 70 2.80 -4.00 -3.17
C GLY A 70 1.98 -4.97 -4.03
N ALA A 71 1.69 -6.15 -3.48
CA ALA A 71 0.70 -7.12 -3.95
C ALA A 71 -0.20 -7.51 -2.75
N PRO A 72 -1.24 -6.72 -2.45
CA PRO A 72 -2.04 -6.89 -1.24
C PRO A 72 -2.83 -8.20 -1.17
N HIS A 73 -3.01 -8.89 -2.29
CA HIS A 73 -3.75 -10.16 -2.32
C HIS A 73 -2.84 -11.38 -2.34
N TYR A 74 -1.51 -11.18 -2.27
CA TYR A 74 -0.57 -12.29 -2.16
C TYR A 74 -0.94 -13.24 -1.02
N ASP A 75 -0.97 -14.53 -1.32
CA ASP A 75 -1.24 -15.59 -0.37
C ASP A 75 -0.08 -16.59 -0.29
N GLU A 76 0.63 -16.61 0.85
CA GLU A 76 1.79 -17.50 1.03
C GLU A 76 1.40 -19.00 0.95
N ALA A 77 0.13 -19.31 1.20
CA ALA A 77 -0.38 -20.68 1.28
C ALA A 77 -0.85 -21.26 -0.07
N GLY A 78 -0.82 -20.48 -1.17
CA GLY A 78 -1.21 -20.96 -2.51
C GLY A 78 -2.66 -21.43 -2.60
N PHE A 79 -3.54 -20.85 -1.78
CA PHE A 79 -4.98 -21.08 -1.86
C PHE A 79 -5.55 -20.08 -2.86
N ASP A 80 -5.49 -20.46 -4.13
CA ASP A 80 -6.18 -19.79 -5.25
C ASP A 80 -7.71 -20.04 -5.19
N ASP A 81 -8.29 -19.94 -3.99
CA ASP A 81 -9.72 -19.93 -3.80
C ASP A 81 -10.20 -18.46 -3.74
N TYR A 82 -11.35 -18.20 -4.35
CA TYR A 82 -11.93 -16.86 -4.50
C TYR A 82 -12.22 -16.15 -3.16
N TYR A 83 -12.10 -16.84 -2.03
CA TYR A 83 -12.33 -16.33 -0.67
C TYR A 83 -11.06 -16.30 0.20
N SER A 84 -9.89 -16.66 -0.36
CA SER A 84 -8.60 -16.52 0.28
C SER A 84 -8.21 -15.04 0.29
N PHE A 85 -8.27 -14.44 1.48
CA PHE A 85 -7.86 -13.06 1.66
C PHE A 85 -6.36 -13.03 1.95
N GLY A 86 -5.58 -12.65 0.95
CA GLY A 86 -4.12 -12.64 1.02
C GLY A 86 -3.55 -11.97 2.27
N THR A 87 -2.47 -12.55 2.79
CA THR A 87 -1.63 -11.91 3.81
C THR A 87 -0.99 -10.62 3.26
N GLY A 88 -0.81 -10.57 1.94
CA GLY A 88 -0.23 -9.47 1.20
C GLY A 88 1.29 -9.49 1.25
N ASN A 89 1.93 -8.94 0.23
CA ASN A 89 3.37 -8.80 0.18
C ASN A 89 3.82 -7.44 -0.38
N VAL A 90 5.10 -7.14 -0.13
CA VAL A 90 5.81 -6.02 -0.73
C VAL A 90 7.17 -6.51 -1.21
N ARG A 91 7.53 -6.15 -2.45
CA ARG A 91 8.84 -6.41 -3.04
C ARG A 91 9.54 -5.11 -3.37
N ILE A 92 10.86 -5.09 -3.18
CA ILE A 92 11.72 -3.95 -3.45
C ILE A 92 12.63 -4.34 -4.61
N PHE A 93 12.85 -3.45 -5.57
CA PHE A 93 13.77 -3.68 -6.68
C PHE A 93 14.77 -2.55 -6.77
N GLU A 94 16.01 -2.89 -7.12
CA GLU A 94 17.09 -1.97 -7.44
C GLU A 94 17.48 -2.14 -8.91
N TYR A 95 17.72 -1.02 -9.60
CA TYR A 95 18.07 -1.03 -11.01
C TYR A 95 19.56 -1.36 -11.19
N ASP A 96 19.85 -2.51 -11.80
CA ASP A 96 21.20 -2.83 -12.25
C ASP A 96 21.48 -2.09 -13.56
N SER A 97 22.26 -1.02 -13.47
CA SER A 97 22.66 -0.22 -14.65
C SER A 97 23.58 -0.95 -15.63
N THR A 98 24.25 -2.03 -15.20
CA THR A 98 25.14 -2.85 -16.03
C THR A 98 24.33 -3.79 -16.89
N GLU A 99 23.46 -4.58 -16.25
CA GLU A 99 22.58 -5.54 -16.93
C GLU A 99 21.35 -4.86 -17.56
N LYS A 100 21.07 -3.62 -17.15
CA LYS A 100 19.90 -2.82 -17.54
C LYS A 100 18.60 -3.48 -17.14
N GLU A 101 18.56 -4.09 -15.96
CA GLU A 101 17.42 -4.83 -15.44
C GLU A 101 17.06 -4.40 -14.02
N TRP A 102 15.82 -4.64 -13.63
CA TRP A 102 15.38 -4.49 -12.24
C TRP A 102 15.60 -5.81 -11.50
N VAL A 103 16.35 -5.76 -10.41
CA VAL A 103 16.70 -6.92 -9.60
C VAL A 103 16.09 -6.76 -8.22
N GLN A 104 15.46 -7.81 -7.69
CA GLN A 104 14.87 -7.73 -6.37
C GLN A 104 15.96 -7.51 -5.31
N LEU A 105 15.74 -6.51 -4.44
CA LEU A 105 16.61 -6.13 -3.34
C LEU A 105 16.11 -6.77 -2.04
N GLY A 106 16.75 -7.87 -1.64
CA GLY A 106 16.42 -8.60 -0.42
C GLY A 106 15.18 -9.49 -0.52
N LEU A 107 14.74 -10.01 0.63
CA LEU A 107 13.55 -10.84 0.76
C LEU A 107 12.26 -10.01 0.62
N SER A 108 11.20 -10.66 0.15
CA SER A 108 9.85 -10.10 0.17
C SER A 108 9.41 -9.80 1.60
N LEU A 109 8.73 -8.68 1.80
CA LEU A 109 8.08 -8.35 3.06
C LEU A 109 6.66 -8.93 3.03
N THR A 110 6.40 -9.95 3.83
CA THR A 110 5.09 -10.61 3.87
C THR A 110 4.29 -10.15 5.09
N GLY A 111 2.99 -9.91 4.90
CA GLY A 111 2.08 -9.70 6.02
C GLY A 111 2.01 -10.95 6.90
N LEU A 112 2.07 -10.78 8.21
CA LEU A 112 2.05 -11.90 9.16
C LEU A 112 0.64 -12.28 9.64
N GLU A 113 -0.38 -11.55 9.17
CA GLU A 113 -1.77 -11.69 9.60
C GLU A 113 -2.65 -11.83 8.34
N GLU A 114 -3.48 -12.87 8.32
CA GLU A 114 -4.43 -13.12 7.21
C GLU A 114 -5.41 -11.95 7.06
N MET A 115 -5.87 -11.69 5.84
CA MET A 115 -6.85 -10.65 5.52
C MET A 115 -6.42 -9.20 5.82
N HIS A 116 -5.12 -8.97 6.04
CA HIS A 116 -4.61 -7.64 6.37
C HIS A 116 -4.17 -6.84 5.13
N TYR A 117 -4.15 -7.46 3.94
CA TYR A 117 -3.83 -6.79 2.67
C TYR A 117 -2.53 -5.98 2.73
N PHE A 118 -1.48 -6.58 3.31
CA PHE A 118 -0.19 -5.93 3.47
C PHE A 118 0.37 -5.50 2.11
N GLY A 119 0.81 -4.25 1.98
CA GLY A 119 1.18 -3.68 0.68
C GLY A 119 0.04 -2.99 -0.05
N SER A 120 -1.14 -2.83 0.56
CA SER A 120 -2.23 -1.98 0.05
C SER A 120 -1.82 -0.53 -0.19
N SER A 121 -0.87 -0.01 0.60
CA SER A 121 -0.25 1.29 0.41
C SER A 121 1.22 1.21 0.80
N VAL A 122 2.10 1.77 -0.02
CA VAL A 122 3.54 1.83 0.22
C VAL A 122 4.06 3.24 0.01
N SER A 123 5.12 3.60 0.74
CA SER A 123 5.87 4.84 0.50
C SER A 123 7.33 4.67 0.89
N MET A 124 8.23 5.27 0.13
CA MET A 124 9.68 5.10 0.24
C MET A 124 10.38 6.44 0.55
N SER A 125 11.42 6.40 1.40
CA SER A 125 12.24 7.58 1.68
C SER A 125 13.08 8.00 0.46
N PHE A 126 13.62 9.22 0.50
CA PHE A 126 14.40 9.76 -0.61
C PHE A 126 15.62 8.91 -0.97
N ASP A 127 16.31 8.36 0.03
CA ASP A 127 17.46 7.47 -0.16
C ASP A 127 17.07 6.02 -0.48
N GLY A 128 15.79 5.68 -0.40
CA GLY A 128 15.31 4.31 -0.60
C GLY A 128 15.69 3.32 0.49
N ASN A 129 16.11 3.80 1.67
CA ASN A 129 16.48 2.93 2.80
C ASN A 129 15.32 2.69 3.78
N ARG A 130 14.30 3.55 3.79
CA ARG A 130 13.09 3.35 4.59
C ARG A 130 11.86 3.16 3.74
N ILE A 131 11.02 2.24 4.17
CA ILE A 131 9.76 1.92 3.52
C ILE A 131 8.68 1.88 4.58
N VAL A 132 7.57 2.54 4.31
CA VAL A 132 6.33 2.43 5.08
C VAL A 132 5.38 1.55 4.30
N VAL A 133 4.85 0.53 4.96
CA VAL A 133 3.87 -0.38 4.39
C VAL A 133 2.61 -0.33 5.22
N GLY A 134 1.50 -0.11 4.54
CA GLY A 134 0.18 -0.18 5.11
C GLY A 134 -0.53 -1.50 4.76
N ALA A 135 -1.25 -2.02 5.74
CA ALA A 135 -2.09 -3.21 5.65
C ALA A 135 -3.55 -2.80 5.93
N SER A 136 -4.36 -2.59 4.89
CA SER A 136 -5.75 -2.15 5.01
C SER A 136 -6.65 -3.33 5.35
N GLY A 137 -6.55 -3.85 6.57
CA GLY A 137 -7.22 -5.08 6.97
C GLY A 137 -8.75 -5.01 6.94
N ALA A 138 -9.38 -6.17 6.75
CA ALA A 138 -10.84 -6.31 6.80
C ALA A 138 -11.40 -6.03 8.22
N ALA A 139 -10.62 -6.35 9.26
CA ALA A 139 -10.95 -6.15 10.67
C ALA A 139 -10.27 -4.91 11.27
N GLU A 140 -8.93 -4.91 11.38
CA GLU A 140 -8.09 -3.82 11.90
C GLU A 140 -6.84 -3.70 11.02
N GLY A 141 -6.67 -2.57 10.34
CA GLY A 141 -5.46 -2.29 9.59
C GLY A 141 -4.31 -1.80 10.47
N PHE A 142 -3.10 -1.89 9.95
CA PHE A 142 -1.88 -1.43 10.62
C PHE A 142 -0.88 -0.83 9.64
N VAL A 143 0.12 -0.14 10.18
CA VAL A 143 1.26 0.39 9.43
C VAL A 143 2.56 -0.14 10.03
N SER A 144 3.45 -0.62 9.17
CA SER A 144 4.80 -1.06 9.55
C SER A 144 5.85 -0.23 8.81
N VAL A 145 6.96 0.06 9.47
CA VAL A 145 8.11 0.76 8.90
C VAL A 145 9.26 -0.23 8.81
N TYR A 146 10.01 -0.20 7.71
CA TYR A 146 11.18 -1.04 7.47
C TYR A 146 12.38 -0.18 7.15
N GLU A 147 13.56 -0.60 7.58
CA GLU A 147 14.86 0.00 7.31
C GLU A 147 15.77 -1.04 6.62
N TYR A 148 16.48 -0.61 5.58
CA TYR A 148 17.44 -1.45 4.88
C TYR A 148 18.67 -1.70 5.76
N ASN A 149 19.00 -2.98 5.93
CA ASN A 149 20.22 -3.42 6.59
C ASN A 149 21.24 -3.83 5.53
N GLU A 150 22.23 -2.96 5.29
CA GLU A 150 23.28 -3.20 4.29
C GLU A 150 24.11 -4.47 4.57
N THR A 151 24.29 -4.84 5.84
CA THR A 151 25.09 -6.02 6.20
C THR A 151 24.37 -7.31 5.83
N GLU A 152 23.05 -7.32 5.95
CA GLU A 152 22.21 -8.49 5.64
C GLU A 152 21.66 -8.48 4.22
N GLY A 153 21.80 -7.36 3.50
CA GLY A 153 21.18 -7.16 2.19
C GLY A 153 19.65 -7.25 2.24
N ASN A 154 19.04 -6.84 3.36
CA ASN A 154 17.62 -7.08 3.63
C ASN A 154 16.97 -5.93 4.42
N PHE A 155 15.67 -5.73 4.22
CA PHE A 155 14.87 -4.81 5.01
C PHE A 155 14.42 -5.45 6.32
N ARG A 156 14.51 -4.70 7.43
CA ARG A 156 14.03 -5.13 8.75
C ARG A 156 13.02 -4.15 9.30
N GLN A 157 12.01 -4.68 9.98
CA GLN A 157 11.02 -3.82 10.63
C GLN A 157 11.70 -2.92 11.68
N LEU A 158 11.42 -1.63 11.59
CA LEU A 158 11.91 -0.60 12.48
C LEU A 158 10.84 -0.29 13.54
N GLY A 159 11.00 -0.87 14.72
CA GLY A 159 10.07 -0.70 15.83
C GLY A 159 8.80 -1.56 15.71
N ASN A 160 7.81 -1.26 16.55
CA ASN A 160 6.53 -1.96 16.56
C ASN A 160 5.63 -1.48 15.43
N LYS A 161 4.65 -2.30 15.03
CA LYS A 161 3.57 -1.86 14.15
C LYS A 161 2.74 -0.76 14.81
N ILE A 162 2.13 0.08 13.98
CA ILE A 162 1.21 1.14 14.39
C ILE A 162 -0.20 0.65 14.06
N ASP A 163 -0.93 0.26 15.08
CA ASP A 163 -2.30 -0.25 14.95
C ASP A 163 -3.30 0.90 14.79
N GLY A 164 -4.32 0.72 13.95
CA GLY A 164 -5.40 1.71 13.79
C GLY A 164 -6.29 1.85 15.03
N LYS A 165 -6.32 0.82 15.89
CA LYS A 165 -7.16 0.77 17.07
C LYS A 165 -6.73 1.78 18.13
N ILE A 166 -7.37 2.95 18.18
CA ILE A 166 -7.28 3.88 19.31
C ILE A 166 -8.54 3.70 20.16
N GLU A 167 -8.35 3.42 21.46
CA GLU A 167 -9.27 2.78 22.43
C GLU A 167 -10.74 3.24 22.52
N LYS A 168 -11.25 4.21 21.75
CA LYS A 168 -12.67 4.62 21.78
C LYS A 168 -13.24 5.05 20.42
N ARG A 169 -12.55 4.79 19.31
CA ARG A 169 -13.02 5.13 17.95
C ARG A 169 -12.76 3.96 17.01
N TYR A 170 -13.73 3.62 16.17
CA TYR A 170 -13.65 2.55 15.18
C TYR A 170 -12.79 2.95 13.97
N ASP A 171 -11.63 3.54 14.20
CA ASP A 171 -10.67 3.91 13.16
C ASP A 171 -9.89 2.65 12.75
N ASN A 172 -10.53 1.81 11.95
CA ASN A 172 -10.03 0.46 11.67
C ASN A 172 -9.04 0.40 10.50
N PHE A 173 -8.56 1.55 9.97
CA PHE A 173 -7.63 1.61 8.83
C PHE A 173 -8.11 0.80 7.61
N LYS A 174 -9.44 0.71 7.41
CA LYS A 174 -10.04 -0.09 6.32
C LYS A 174 -9.70 0.45 4.94
N ARG A 175 -9.33 1.73 4.85
CA ARG A 175 -8.84 2.40 3.65
C ARG A 175 -7.73 3.35 4.01
N LEU A 176 -6.59 2.77 4.36
CA LEU A 176 -5.42 3.54 4.74
C LEU A 176 -4.65 4.05 3.53
N SER A 177 -3.99 5.19 3.70
CA SER A 177 -2.91 5.66 2.82
C SER A 177 -1.73 6.06 3.67
N VAL A 178 -0.52 5.67 3.28
CA VAL A 178 0.71 6.05 3.97
C VAL A 178 1.57 6.99 3.12
N ALA A 179 2.34 7.85 3.78
CA ALA A 179 3.41 8.63 3.17
C ALA A 179 4.57 8.77 4.15
N ILE A 180 5.81 8.80 3.65
CA ILE A 180 7.02 9.10 4.43
C ILE A 180 7.67 10.39 3.97
N SER A 181 8.30 11.12 4.89
CA SER A 181 9.14 12.27 4.55
C SER A 181 10.42 11.82 3.83
N GLY A 182 11.00 12.71 3.01
CA GLY A 182 12.22 12.39 2.27
C GLY A 182 13.39 11.96 3.15
N ASP A 183 13.53 12.54 4.35
CA ASP A 183 14.54 12.16 5.34
C ASP A 183 14.21 10.87 6.11
N GLY A 184 13.05 10.26 5.84
CA GLY A 184 12.62 9.02 6.45
C GLY A 184 12.16 9.11 7.90
N ASN A 185 12.08 10.31 8.51
CA ASN A 185 11.87 10.47 9.95
C ASN A 185 10.41 10.77 10.35
N ARG A 186 9.52 10.97 9.39
CA ARG A 186 8.11 11.26 9.64
C ARG A 186 7.25 10.44 8.71
N ILE A 187 6.15 9.92 9.23
CA ILE A 187 5.14 9.25 8.44
C ILE A 187 3.80 9.94 8.64
N VAL A 188 2.95 9.88 7.63
CA VAL A 188 1.55 10.30 7.71
C VAL A 188 0.71 9.09 7.38
N VAL A 189 -0.34 8.87 8.17
CA VAL A 189 -1.33 7.82 7.96
C VAL A 189 -2.68 8.50 7.79
N GLY A 190 -3.32 8.29 6.65
CA GLY A 190 -4.69 8.71 6.40
C GLY A 190 -5.64 7.52 6.55
N ASP A 191 -6.83 7.75 7.12
CA ASP A 191 -7.94 6.80 7.10
C ASP A 191 -9.15 7.45 6.41
N ARG A 192 -9.74 6.76 5.45
CA ARG A 192 -10.86 7.25 4.64
C ARG A 192 -12.23 6.88 5.21
N TYR A 193 -12.32 6.07 6.27
CA TYR A 193 -13.57 5.77 6.96
C TYR A 193 -13.59 6.41 8.35
N TYR A 194 -13.93 7.69 8.39
CA TYR A 194 -14.49 8.30 9.59
C TYR A 194 -15.99 7.96 9.61
N ASP A 195 -16.42 7.05 10.49
CA ASP A 195 -17.85 6.97 10.80
C ASP A 195 -18.22 8.20 11.62
N ARG A 196 -19.38 8.79 11.33
CA ARG A 196 -19.86 9.96 12.06
C ARG A 196 -19.89 9.59 13.54
N GLY A 197 -19.42 10.50 14.40
CA GLY A 197 -19.72 10.40 15.83
C GLY A 197 -21.23 10.21 16.04
N PRO A 198 -21.68 9.70 17.20
CA PRO A 198 -23.10 9.47 17.43
C PRO A 198 -23.89 10.72 17.03
N ASP A 199 -24.84 10.57 16.10
CA ASP A 199 -25.73 11.66 15.68
C ASP A 199 -26.29 12.33 16.93
N VAL A 200 -25.81 13.53 17.22
CA VAL A 200 -26.44 14.43 18.20
C VAL A 200 -27.55 15.25 17.56
N ASP A 201 -27.84 15.02 16.28
CA ASP A 201 -28.86 15.75 15.51
C ASP A 201 -30.19 14.97 15.39
N ASN A 202 -30.56 14.23 16.44
CA ASN A 202 -31.94 13.77 16.66
C ASN A 202 -32.62 14.60 17.78
N ALA A 203 -32.40 15.91 17.74
CA ALA A 203 -33.05 16.87 18.63
C ALA A 203 -33.63 18.06 17.85
N ASP A 204 -34.31 17.80 16.73
CA ASP A 204 -35.23 18.77 16.13
C ASP A 204 -36.54 18.07 15.74
N GLY A 205 -37.65 18.48 16.40
CA GLY A 205 -39.00 18.24 15.90
C GLY A 205 -39.95 17.45 16.81
N ALA A 206 -40.12 17.85 18.06
CA ALA A 206 -41.38 17.61 18.78
C ALA A 206 -42.10 18.95 18.97
N ASP A 207 -42.70 19.44 17.88
CA ASP A 207 -43.79 20.40 17.94
C ASP A 207 -45.05 19.59 18.27
N ALA A 208 -45.53 19.70 19.50
CA ALA A 208 -46.87 19.28 19.91
C ALA A 208 -47.50 20.45 20.65
N ASP A 209 -47.99 21.37 19.83
CA ASP A 209 -49.33 21.97 19.91
C ASP A 209 -49.97 21.98 21.31
N THR A 210 -50.01 23.17 21.92
CA THR A 210 -50.85 23.43 23.10
C THR A 210 -51.93 24.43 22.73
N ASP A 211 -52.95 23.92 22.05
CA ASP A 211 -54.34 24.36 22.09
C ASP A 211 -55.09 23.05 22.38
N ASP A 212 -55.83 22.90 23.48
CA ASP A 212 -57.20 23.36 23.56
C ASP A 212 -57.56 23.70 25.01
N GLY A 213 -58.04 24.92 25.24
CA GLY A 213 -58.84 25.22 26.42
C GLY A 213 -60.24 24.64 26.29
N VAL A 214 -60.67 23.83 27.27
CA VAL A 214 -62.08 23.75 27.67
C VAL A 214 -62.15 23.66 29.19
N THR A 215 -62.72 24.71 29.77
CA THR A 215 -63.26 24.77 31.13
C THR A 215 -64.58 24.01 31.21
N ASP A 216 -64.75 23.19 32.24
CA ASP A 216 -66.03 22.98 32.93
C ASP A 216 -65.76 22.68 34.42
#